data_AF-A0A6J6EXW4-F1
#
_entry.id   AF-A0A6J6EXW4-F1
#
_cell.length_a   1.000
_cell.length_b   1.000
_cell.length_c   1.000
_cell.angle_alpha   90.00
_cell.angle_beta   90.00
_cell.angle_gamma   90.00
#
_symmetry.space_group_name_H-M   'P 1'
#
loop_
_entity.id
_entity.type
_entity.pdbx_description
1 polymer ?
#
loop_
_entity_poly.entity_id
_entity_poly.type
_entity_poly.pdbx_seq_one_letter_code
_entity_poly.pdbx_strand_id
1 'polypeptide(L)'
;MSSIVVCSFYTDDEYYRNEAKALKADLDKLGVDYVLEEIAKKPGQDWADMCRQKVPFLQSVCERFPNKKVFWIDVDCRLLSLPDFVRESSADIIGFQRGFGSSLTIGYHNRTRFWEPCFWGVGTSENARKMIADAAALEAQSELKATDDYFFEDGWRQNADSLTFQVIPSVAVVGKGDPSLKVESFFVFGSSGNVSEFKGKVEQHKSASKQSVRKRITMFGKKVLKGFSKPAARRLVNIADRIGVTAILTGQGSVGKTLSRRAITHKILRAGFDGNRTELAKLSVELNTSGVTTSEERATIVAANTFAHYSAREAEGHVTLTWWARPFPGNFGDWLSPLIIGNYTSDRILYHSPTAPIVEHHLISTGSIGRFITPSSIVVGTGISADDVELHPKAEYISVRGPITAKLVKECGGPDVESFGDPGAVMSRIIPLARPKKTNGKTAFVRHFTHSNLMMRLPDNFEELSVLMSAPDKIAEFLGRLIGYDRVVTSAMHVFIVCQSYGIPCSLVTFEGSEDAVHGTGLKYGDYALGVGLETISPVSVPVDLRKFSFANIERDDTVSEAKKDEIIDAIKRGLAAEARYR
;
A
#
# COMPACT_ATOMS: atom_id res chain seq x y z
N MET A 1 -8.73 -28.41 -31.59
CA MET A 1 -9.54 -27.17 -31.49
C MET A 1 -9.80 -26.91 -30.01
N SER A 2 -9.68 -25.67 -29.55
CA SER A 2 -9.86 -25.31 -28.14
C SER A 2 -11.31 -25.55 -27.68
N SER A 3 -11.49 -26.10 -26.47
CA SER A 3 -12.80 -26.24 -25.79
C SER A 3 -13.31 -24.92 -25.19
N ILE A 4 -12.52 -23.85 -25.33
CA ILE A 4 -12.74 -22.52 -24.79
C ILE A 4 -12.71 -21.48 -25.90
N VAL A 5 -13.57 -20.47 -25.79
CA VAL A 5 -13.47 -19.21 -26.51
C VAL A 5 -13.38 -18.04 -25.53
N VAL A 6 -12.43 -17.13 -25.73
CA VAL A 6 -12.32 -15.87 -24.97
C VAL A 6 -12.95 -14.75 -25.78
N CYS A 7 -13.76 -13.90 -25.19
CA CYS A 7 -14.41 -12.81 -25.88
C CYS A 7 -14.27 -11.48 -25.18
N SER A 8 -14.18 -10.42 -25.98
CA SER A 8 -14.20 -9.02 -25.55
C SER A 8 -14.67 -8.13 -26.69
N PHE A 9 -15.01 -6.89 -26.39
CA PHE A 9 -15.17 -5.85 -27.39
C PHE A 9 -14.40 -4.60 -26.98
N TYR A 10 -14.17 -3.73 -27.95
CA TYR A 10 -13.52 -2.43 -27.74
C TYR A 10 -14.18 -1.33 -28.57
N THR A 11 -14.07 -0.09 -28.12
CA THR A 11 -14.50 1.08 -28.89
C THR A 11 -13.44 1.52 -29.90
N ASP A 12 -13.84 2.38 -30.82
CA ASP A 12 -13.04 2.85 -31.95
C ASP A 12 -11.94 3.86 -31.58
N ASP A 13 -11.81 4.24 -30.31
CA ASP A 13 -10.71 5.07 -29.83
C ASP A 13 -9.37 4.33 -29.78
N GLU A 14 -8.30 5.11 -29.95
CA GLU A 14 -6.94 4.60 -30.08
C GLU A 14 -6.48 3.81 -28.85
N TYR A 15 -6.94 4.20 -27.66
CA TYR A 15 -6.62 3.51 -26.42
C TYR A 15 -7.14 2.07 -26.44
N TYR A 16 -8.45 1.85 -26.62
CA TYR A 16 -8.97 0.49 -26.60
C TYR A 16 -8.58 -0.32 -27.84
N ARG A 17 -8.32 0.30 -29.01
CA ARG A 17 -7.69 -0.42 -30.14
C ARG A 17 -6.31 -0.96 -29.79
N ASN A 18 -5.52 -0.21 -29.03
CA ASN A 18 -4.20 -0.65 -28.61
C ASN A 18 -4.29 -1.76 -27.55
N GLU A 19 -5.19 -1.63 -26.58
CA GLU A 19 -5.45 -2.70 -25.61
C GLU A 19 -5.98 -3.97 -26.28
N ALA A 20 -6.86 -3.86 -27.28
CA ALA A 20 -7.36 -4.99 -28.05
C ALA A 20 -6.26 -5.73 -28.81
N LYS A 21 -5.32 -5.01 -29.44
CA LYS A 21 -4.14 -5.63 -30.07
C LYS A 21 -3.29 -6.36 -29.03
N ALA A 22 -3.16 -5.78 -27.84
CA ALA A 22 -2.34 -6.33 -26.78
C ALA A 22 -2.96 -7.60 -26.18
N LEU A 23 -4.28 -7.61 -25.97
CA LEU A 23 -5.05 -8.78 -25.55
C LEU A 23 -5.04 -9.86 -26.64
N LYS A 24 -5.23 -9.51 -27.91
CA LYS A 24 -5.12 -10.46 -29.04
C LYS A 24 -3.78 -11.19 -29.03
N ALA A 25 -2.68 -10.48 -28.82
CA ALA A 25 -1.35 -11.07 -28.74
C ALA A 25 -1.21 -12.07 -27.57
N ASP A 26 -1.85 -11.80 -26.43
CA ASP A 26 -1.90 -12.76 -25.32
C ASP A 26 -2.65 -14.02 -25.73
N LEU A 27 -3.84 -13.87 -26.33
CA LEU A 27 -4.70 -14.99 -26.71
C LEU A 27 -4.06 -15.86 -27.80
N ASP A 28 -3.41 -15.23 -28.78
CA ASP A 28 -2.61 -15.91 -29.81
C ASP A 28 -1.49 -16.75 -29.15
N LYS A 29 -0.76 -16.15 -28.20
CA LYS A 29 0.33 -16.83 -27.48
C LYS A 29 -0.17 -18.03 -26.65
N LEU A 30 -1.37 -17.93 -26.11
CA LEU A 30 -2.00 -19.00 -25.32
C LEU A 30 -2.66 -20.09 -26.17
N GLY A 31 -2.78 -19.87 -27.49
CA GLY A 31 -3.42 -20.81 -28.41
C GLY A 31 -4.90 -21.02 -28.10
N VAL A 32 -5.60 -19.99 -27.62
CA VAL A 32 -7.03 -20.05 -27.31
C VAL A 32 -7.84 -19.38 -28.42
N ASP A 33 -8.99 -19.96 -28.77
CA ASP A 33 -9.91 -19.33 -29.73
C ASP A 33 -10.47 -18.05 -29.11
N TYR A 34 -10.72 -17.03 -29.90
CA TYR A 34 -11.25 -15.76 -29.39
C TYR A 34 -12.19 -15.03 -30.34
N VAL A 35 -13.01 -14.15 -29.76
CA VAL A 35 -13.87 -13.18 -30.43
C VAL A 35 -13.54 -11.79 -29.90
N LEU A 36 -12.91 -10.96 -30.72
CA LEU A 36 -12.63 -9.56 -30.39
C LEU A 36 -13.29 -8.69 -31.45
N GLU A 37 -14.27 -7.87 -31.04
CA GLU A 37 -15.06 -7.04 -31.95
C GLU A 37 -14.93 -5.55 -31.63
N GLU A 38 -14.77 -4.73 -32.67
CA GLU A 38 -14.83 -3.27 -32.54
C GLU A 38 -16.29 -2.82 -32.60
N ILE A 39 -16.74 -2.06 -31.60
CA ILE A 39 -18.09 -1.52 -31.51
C ILE A 39 -18.02 0.00 -31.57
N ALA A 40 -18.67 0.59 -32.58
CA ALA A 40 -18.77 2.03 -32.72
C ALA A 40 -19.76 2.62 -31.70
N LYS A 41 -19.33 3.68 -31.03
CA LYS A 41 -20.17 4.43 -30.10
C LYS A 41 -21.22 5.23 -30.87
N LYS A 42 -22.50 5.04 -30.57
CA LYS A 42 -23.59 5.80 -31.22
C LYS A 42 -23.67 7.23 -30.65
N PRO A 43 -24.15 8.22 -31.44
CA PRO A 43 -24.37 9.57 -30.93
C PRO A 43 -25.25 9.57 -29.67
N GLY A 44 -24.79 10.27 -28.62
CA GLY A 44 -25.50 10.39 -27.34
C GLY A 44 -25.25 9.27 -26.33
N GLN A 45 -24.54 8.20 -26.70
CA GLN A 45 -24.10 7.18 -25.74
C GLN A 45 -22.96 7.71 -24.87
N ASP A 46 -22.89 7.27 -23.61
CA ASP A 46 -21.77 7.52 -22.70
C ASP A 46 -21.04 6.21 -22.34
N TRP A 47 -20.09 6.30 -21.41
CA TRP A 47 -19.29 5.14 -20.98
C TRP A 47 -20.16 4.03 -20.37
N ALA A 48 -21.20 4.37 -19.61
CA ALA A 48 -22.07 3.38 -19.01
C ALA A 48 -22.91 2.64 -20.05
N ASP A 49 -23.34 3.33 -21.12
CA ASP A 49 -24.03 2.70 -22.25
C ASP A 49 -23.13 1.71 -22.98
N MET A 50 -21.84 2.04 -23.11
CA MET A 50 -20.87 1.12 -23.70
C MET A 50 -20.62 -0.09 -22.81
N CYS A 51 -20.39 0.10 -21.50
CA CYS A 51 -20.19 -1.01 -20.57
C CYS A 51 -21.37 -1.99 -20.60
N ARG A 52 -22.59 -1.48 -20.62
CA ARG A 52 -23.82 -2.27 -20.66
C ARG A 52 -23.91 -3.23 -21.87
N GLN A 53 -23.30 -2.89 -23.01
CA GLN A 53 -23.27 -3.76 -24.21
C GLN A 53 -22.58 -5.11 -23.97
N LYS A 54 -21.81 -5.25 -22.89
CA LYS A 54 -21.17 -6.51 -22.50
C LYS A 54 -22.16 -7.64 -22.31
N VAL A 55 -23.35 -7.34 -21.80
CA VAL A 55 -24.36 -8.34 -21.47
C VAL A 55 -24.93 -9.02 -22.73
N PRO A 56 -25.52 -8.29 -23.70
CA PRO A 56 -26.00 -8.91 -24.94
C PRO A 56 -24.85 -9.43 -25.81
N PHE A 57 -23.65 -8.83 -25.75
CA PHE A 57 -22.49 -9.35 -26.47
C PHE A 57 -22.09 -10.74 -25.96
N LEU A 58 -21.95 -10.91 -24.63
CA LEU A 58 -21.59 -12.20 -24.04
C LEU A 58 -22.64 -13.27 -24.34
N GLN A 59 -23.93 -12.91 -24.31
CA GLN A 59 -25.01 -13.81 -24.75
C GLN A 59 -24.79 -14.25 -26.21
N SER A 60 -24.54 -13.31 -27.12
CA SER A 60 -24.33 -13.64 -28.54
C SER A 60 -23.15 -14.60 -28.76
N VAL A 61 -22.08 -14.49 -27.96
CA VAL A 61 -20.94 -15.41 -28.05
C VAL A 61 -21.33 -16.78 -27.51
N CYS A 62 -22.10 -16.85 -26.43
CA CYS A 62 -22.63 -18.10 -25.91
C CYS A 62 -23.50 -18.84 -26.93
N GLU A 63 -24.33 -18.13 -27.69
CA GLU A 63 -25.17 -18.68 -28.76
C GLU A 63 -24.35 -19.13 -29.98
N ARG A 64 -23.31 -18.36 -30.36
CA ARG A 64 -22.38 -18.74 -31.44
C ARG A 64 -21.57 -19.99 -31.11
N PHE A 65 -21.26 -20.22 -29.85
CA PHE A 65 -20.39 -21.30 -29.39
C PHE A 65 -21.06 -22.16 -28.31
N PRO A 66 -22.16 -22.88 -28.62
CA PRO A 66 -22.96 -23.59 -27.61
C PRO A 66 -22.15 -24.66 -26.86
N ASN A 67 -21.24 -25.33 -27.58
CA ASN A 67 -20.42 -26.44 -27.08
C ASN A 67 -19.06 -26.03 -26.50
N LYS A 68 -18.77 -24.72 -26.36
CA LYS A 68 -17.51 -24.23 -25.77
C LYS A 68 -17.75 -23.41 -24.52
N LYS A 69 -16.85 -23.50 -23.55
CA LYS A 69 -16.81 -22.57 -22.42
C LYS A 69 -16.46 -21.17 -22.94
N VAL A 70 -17.21 -20.16 -22.52
CA VAL A 70 -17.04 -18.78 -23.00
C VAL A 70 -16.48 -17.93 -21.87
N PHE A 71 -15.36 -17.27 -22.09
CA PHE A 71 -14.76 -16.37 -21.09
C PHE A 71 -14.82 -14.93 -21.55
N TRP A 72 -15.54 -14.09 -20.83
CA TRP A 72 -15.41 -12.65 -20.92
C TRP A 72 -14.10 -12.19 -20.27
N ILE A 73 -13.41 -11.25 -20.91
CA ILE A 73 -12.33 -10.46 -20.33
C ILE A 73 -12.50 -9.00 -20.78
N ASP A 74 -12.36 -8.05 -19.86
CA ASP A 74 -12.32 -6.63 -20.26
C ASP A 74 -11.10 -6.38 -21.13
N VAL A 75 -11.24 -5.59 -22.19
CA VAL A 75 -10.19 -5.44 -23.20
C VAL A 75 -8.90 -4.81 -22.67
N ASP A 76 -8.99 -4.02 -21.60
CA ASP A 76 -7.86 -3.40 -20.89
C ASP A 76 -7.23 -4.32 -19.82
N CYS A 77 -7.73 -5.55 -19.67
CA CYS A 77 -7.13 -6.58 -18.83
C CYS A 77 -6.18 -7.48 -19.63
N ARG A 78 -5.25 -8.15 -18.95
CA ARG A 78 -4.28 -9.07 -19.58
C ARG A 78 -4.40 -10.49 -19.04
N LEU A 79 -4.14 -11.44 -19.93
CA LEU A 79 -4.15 -12.87 -19.63
C LEU A 79 -2.75 -13.44 -19.86
N LEU A 80 -2.01 -13.69 -18.78
CA LEU A 80 -0.60 -14.12 -18.84
C LEU A 80 -0.49 -15.63 -19.10
N SER A 81 -1.42 -16.38 -18.54
CA SER A 81 -1.59 -17.82 -18.69
C SER A 81 -3.07 -18.18 -18.51
N LEU A 82 -3.44 -19.43 -18.78
CA LEU A 82 -4.77 -19.94 -18.46
C LEU A 82 -4.61 -21.27 -17.70
N PRO A 83 -4.52 -21.20 -16.36
CA PRO A 83 -4.27 -22.37 -15.51
C PRO A 83 -5.35 -23.44 -15.64
N ASP A 84 -5.00 -24.70 -15.38
CA ASP A 84 -5.91 -25.84 -15.54
C ASP A 84 -7.18 -25.71 -14.71
N PHE A 85 -7.10 -25.15 -13.50
CA PHE A 85 -8.29 -24.94 -12.66
C PHE A 85 -9.27 -23.91 -13.24
N VAL A 86 -8.81 -23.04 -14.15
CA VAL A 86 -9.67 -22.12 -14.90
C VAL A 86 -10.12 -22.78 -16.19
N ARG A 87 -9.16 -23.33 -16.95
CA ARG A 87 -9.38 -23.97 -18.25
C ARG A 87 -10.37 -25.13 -18.15
N GLU A 88 -10.20 -25.99 -17.16
CA GLU A 88 -10.96 -27.23 -16.95
C GLU A 88 -12.07 -27.11 -15.91
N SER A 89 -12.42 -25.89 -15.50
CA SER A 89 -13.56 -25.66 -14.60
C SER A 89 -14.83 -26.34 -15.13
N SER A 90 -15.51 -27.06 -14.24
CA SER A 90 -16.83 -27.67 -14.46
C SER A 90 -17.97 -26.79 -13.95
N ALA A 91 -17.68 -25.61 -13.40
CA ALA A 91 -18.69 -24.72 -12.85
C ALA A 91 -19.50 -24.05 -13.96
N ASP A 92 -20.77 -23.76 -13.65
CA ASP A 92 -21.63 -22.98 -14.53
C ASP A 92 -21.09 -21.57 -14.70
N ILE A 93 -20.57 -20.99 -13.60
CA ILE A 93 -19.95 -19.67 -13.57
C ILE A 93 -18.61 -19.72 -12.83
N ILE A 94 -17.54 -19.18 -13.43
CA ILE A 94 -16.23 -19.03 -12.79
C ILE A 94 -15.74 -17.59 -12.91
N GLY A 95 -15.22 -17.00 -11.82
CA GLY A 95 -14.74 -15.62 -11.86
C GLY A 95 -14.13 -15.14 -10.56
N PHE A 96 -13.82 -13.86 -10.50
CA PHE A 96 -13.36 -13.22 -9.27
C PHE A 96 -14.53 -12.71 -8.44
N GLN A 97 -14.41 -12.75 -7.13
CA GLN A 97 -15.32 -12.02 -6.25
C GLN A 97 -15.09 -10.50 -6.39
N ARG A 98 -16.18 -9.72 -6.29
CA ARG A 98 -16.15 -8.25 -6.29
C ARG A 98 -15.07 -7.65 -5.37
N GLY A 99 -14.20 -6.86 -5.96
CA GLY A 99 -13.06 -6.17 -5.36
C GLY A 99 -11.84 -7.06 -5.13
N PHE A 100 -11.75 -8.21 -5.80
CA PHE A 100 -10.69 -9.21 -5.63
C PHE A 100 -10.53 -9.61 -4.14
N GLY A 101 -11.65 -9.81 -3.46
CA GLY A 101 -11.71 -10.12 -2.04
C GLY A 101 -11.24 -11.55 -1.71
N SER A 102 -10.93 -11.78 -0.44
CA SER A 102 -10.74 -13.14 0.08
C SER A 102 -12.07 -13.90 0.07
N SER A 103 -12.05 -15.21 -0.21
CA SER A 103 -13.22 -16.09 -0.09
C SER A 103 -13.87 -16.05 1.30
N LEU A 104 -13.10 -15.67 2.35
CA LEU A 104 -13.63 -15.43 3.71
C LEU A 104 -14.49 -14.15 3.82
N THR A 105 -14.67 -13.42 2.73
CA THR A 105 -15.49 -12.21 2.64
C THR A 105 -16.53 -12.32 1.53
N ILE A 106 -16.79 -13.52 1.03
CA ILE A 106 -17.73 -13.80 -0.05
C ILE A 106 -19.18 -13.51 0.34
N GLY A 107 -19.99 -13.07 -0.61
CA GLY A 107 -21.43 -12.88 -0.45
C GLY A 107 -21.88 -11.47 -0.04
N TYR A 108 -23.20 -11.31 0.06
CA TYR A 108 -23.86 -10.00 0.08
C TYR A 108 -23.76 -9.20 1.38
N HIS A 109 -23.19 -9.80 2.43
CA HIS A 109 -22.98 -9.12 3.70
C HIS A 109 -21.82 -8.10 3.65
N ASN A 110 -20.87 -8.27 2.71
CA ASN A 110 -19.73 -7.35 2.54
C ASN A 110 -19.82 -6.48 1.29
N ARG A 111 -20.46 -6.98 0.24
CA ARG A 111 -20.56 -6.34 -1.07
C ARG A 111 -22.00 -6.36 -1.54
N THR A 112 -22.41 -5.34 -2.30
CA THR A 112 -23.74 -5.31 -2.91
C THR A 112 -23.85 -6.20 -4.14
N ARG A 113 -22.71 -6.66 -4.67
CA ARG A 113 -22.58 -7.54 -5.83
C ARG A 113 -21.59 -8.67 -5.54
N PHE A 114 -21.80 -9.82 -6.16
CA PHE A 114 -21.00 -11.01 -5.93
C PHE A 114 -19.74 -11.02 -6.79
N TRP A 115 -19.89 -10.80 -8.10
CA TRP A 115 -18.83 -10.99 -9.10
C TRP A 115 -18.11 -9.69 -9.45
N GLU A 116 -16.83 -9.81 -9.78
CA GLU A 116 -16.10 -8.76 -10.50
C GLU A 116 -16.35 -8.93 -12.01
N PRO A 117 -16.86 -7.92 -12.73
CA PRO A 117 -17.30 -8.04 -14.12
C PRO A 117 -16.17 -8.03 -15.16
N CYS A 118 -14.89 -8.06 -14.74
CA CYS A 118 -13.75 -7.90 -15.64
C CYS A 118 -13.20 -9.21 -16.21
N PHE A 119 -13.53 -10.34 -15.58
CA PHE A 119 -13.14 -11.67 -16.03
C PHE A 119 -14.15 -12.69 -15.56
N TRP A 120 -14.82 -13.35 -16.50
CA TRP A 120 -15.93 -14.24 -16.19
C TRP A 120 -16.04 -15.38 -17.18
N GLY A 121 -16.01 -16.63 -16.69
CA GLY A 121 -16.23 -17.84 -17.48
C GLY A 121 -17.64 -18.37 -17.32
N VAL A 122 -18.25 -18.72 -18.44
CA VAL A 122 -19.60 -19.28 -18.57
C VAL A 122 -19.47 -20.71 -19.10
N GLY A 123 -19.99 -21.67 -18.33
CA GLY A 123 -20.05 -23.07 -18.68
C GLY A 123 -20.98 -23.37 -19.86
N THR A 124 -21.00 -24.64 -20.29
CA THR A 124 -21.85 -25.10 -21.40
C THR A 124 -23.20 -25.67 -20.94
N SER A 125 -23.49 -25.67 -19.64
CA SER A 125 -24.75 -26.20 -19.11
C SER A 125 -25.93 -25.31 -19.49
N GLU A 126 -27.13 -25.90 -19.50
CA GLU A 126 -28.37 -25.15 -19.72
C GLU A 126 -28.54 -24.01 -18.69
N ASN A 127 -28.20 -24.25 -17.42
CA ASN A 127 -28.32 -23.25 -16.36
C ASN A 127 -27.36 -22.08 -16.57
N ALA A 128 -26.09 -22.34 -16.95
CA ALA A 128 -25.11 -21.30 -17.25
C ALA A 128 -25.58 -20.40 -18.39
N ARG A 129 -26.07 -21.01 -19.48
CA ARG A 129 -26.57 -20.29 -20.66
C ARG A 129 -27.83 -19.50 -20.34
N LYS A 130 -28.75 -20.10 -19.59
CA LYS A 130 -29.99 -19.44 -19.13
C LYS A 130 -29.69 -18.20 -18.29
N MET A 131 -28.72 -18.25 -17.39
CA MET A 131 -28.35 -17.09 -16.56
C MET A 131 -27.88 -15.90 -17.41
N ILE A 132 -27.05 -16.14 -18.44
CA ILE A 132 -26.59 -15.09 -19.35
C ILE A 132 -27.74 -14.58 -20.23
N ALA A 133 -28.61 -15.46 -20.73
CA ALA A 133 -29.80 -15.07 -21.49
C ALA A 133 -30.78 -14.21 -20.66
N ASP A 134 -31.02 -14.58 -19.40
CA ASP A 134 -31.85 -13.80 -18.48
C ASP A 134 -31.24 -12.43 -18.20
N ALA A 135 -29.93 -12.36 -17.96
CA ALA A 135 -29.23 -11.09 -17.76
C ALA A 135 -29.39 -10.16 -18.98
N ALA A 136 -29.28 -10.70 -20.19
CA ALA A 136 -29.46 -9.93 -21.42
C ALA A 136 -30.93 -9.54 -21.67
N ALA A 137 -31.90 -10.39 -21.32
CA ALA A 137 -33.31 -10.04 -21.39
C ALA A 137 -33.67 -8.91 -20.41
N LEU A 138 -33.13 -8.95 -19.18
CA LEU A 138 -33.28 -7.89 -18.18
C LEU A 138 -32.62 -6.58 -18.65
N GLU A 139 -31.45 -6.68 -19.26
CA GLU A 139 -30.77 -5.54 -19.87
C GLU A 139 -31.63 -4.93 -20.99
N ALA A 140 -32.14 -5.73 -21.94
CA ALA A 140 -32.91 -5.23 -23.07
C ALA A 140 -34.24 -4.55 -22.66
N GLN A 141 -34.86 -4.99 -21.57
CA GLN A 141 -36.15 -4.47 -21.09
C GLN A 141 -36.00 -3.28 -20.12
N SER A 142 -34.80 -2.97 -19.65
CA SER A 142 -34.59 -2.01 -18.58
C SER A 142 -34.34 -0.59 -19.08
N GLU A 143 -35.12 0.37 -18.57
CA GLU A 143 -34.88 1.81 -18.78
C GLU A 143 -33.84 2.39 -17.80
N LEU A 144 -33.33 1.58 -16.86
CA LEU A 144 -32.40 2.05 -15.83
C LEU A 144 -31.03 2.41 -16.44
N LYS A 145 -30.46 3.52 -15.98
CA LYS A 145 -29.07 3.89 -16.29
C LYS A 145 -28.11 3.08 -15.40
N ALA A 146 -27.76 1.88 -15.85
CA ALA A 146 -26.88 0.95 -15.14
C ALA A 146 -25.80 0.35 -16.05
N THR A 147 -24.72 -0.14 -15.45
CA THR A 147 -23.61 -0.85 -16.11
C THR A 147 -23.86 -2.34 -16.18
N ASP A 148 -23.03 -3.06 -16.95
CA ASP A 148 -23.07 -4.52 -17.12
C ASP A 148 -23.11 -5.30 -15.80
N ASP A 149 -22.32 -4.87 -14.80
CA ASP A 149 -22.24 -5.52 -13.51
C ASP A 149 -23.57 -5.50 -12.72
N TYR A 150 -24.50 -4.60 -13.07
CA TYR A 150 -25.85 -4.60 -12.52
C TYR A 150 -26.69 -5.75 -13.07
N PHE A 151 -26.74 -5.89 -14.40
CA PHE A 151 -27.59 -6.89 -15.06
C PHE A 151 -27.06 -8.30 -14.90
N PHE A 152 -25.74 -8.45 -14.90
CA PHE A 152 -25.10 -9.71 -14.55
C PHE A 152 -25.36 -10.13 -13.11
N GLU A 153 -25.40 -9.18 -12.18
CA GLU A 153 -25.79 -9.45 -10.80
C GLU A 153 -27.26 -9.86 -10.69
N ASP A 154 -28.18 -9.23 -11.44
CA ASP A 154 -29.60 -9.60 -11.42
C ASP A 154 -29.84 -10.99 -12.05
N GLY A 155 -29.21 -11.28 -13.20
CA GLY A 155 -29.25 -12.61 -13.80
C GLY A 155 -28.66 -13.67 -12.87
N TRP A 156 -27.58 -13.35 -12.15
CA TRP A 156 -27.01 -14.21 -11.12
C TRP A 156 -28.00 -14.44 -9.99
N ARG A 157 -28.61 -13.39 -9.42
CA ARG A 157 -29.60 -13.52 -8.33
C ARG A 157 -30.82 -14.33 -8.71
N GLN A 158 -31.29 -14.18 -9.95
CA GLN A 158 -32.46 -14.89 -10.46
C GLN A 158 -32.19 -16.40 -10.62
N ASN A 159 -30.94 -16.79 -10.88
CA ASN A 159 -30.58 -18.17 -11.22
C ASN A 159 -29.66 -18.85 -10.19
N ALA A 160 -29.20 -18.15 -9.15
CA ALA A 160 -28.16 -18.63 -8.23
C ALA A 160 -28.46 -20.00 -7.59
N ASP A 161 -29.73 -20.30 -7.29
CA ASP A 161 -30.14 -21.54 -6.63
C ASP A 161 -29.98 -22.79 -7.51
N SER A 162 -29.79 -22.63 -8.83
CA SER A 162 -29.57 -23.72 -9.78
C SER A 162 -28.17 -23.74 -10.41
N LEU A 163 -27.27 -22.84 -9.97
CA LEU A 163 -25.93 -22.69 -10.53
C LEU A 163 -24.84 -23.25 -9.61
N THR A 164 -23.94 -24.03 -10.18
CA THR A 164 -22.62 -24.28 -9.63
C THR A 164 -21.70 -23.10 -9.94
N PHE A 165 -20.80 -22.76 -9.03
CA PHE A 165 -19.85 -21.67 -9.26
C PHE A 165 -18.47 -21.94 -8.68
N GLN A 166 -17.46 -21.30 -9.26
CA GLN A 166 -16.08 -21.35 -8.80
C GLN A 166 -15.53 -19.92 -8.63
N VAL A 167 -15.00 -19.63 -7.44
CA VAL A 167 -14.32 -18.35 -7.18
C VAL A 167 -12.82 -18.50 -7.36
N ILE A 168 -12.25 -17.65 -8.21
CA ILE A 168 -10.81 -17.58 -8.44
C ILE A 168 -10.16 -16.84 -7.26
N PRO A 169 -9.09 -17.38 -6.64
CA PRO A 169 -8.38 -16.73 -5.54
C PRO A 169 -7.82 -15.36 -5.93
N SER A 170 -7.85 -14.38 -5.02
CA SER A 170 -7.36 -13.03 -5.29
C SER A 170 -5.86 -12.95 -5.62
N VAL A 171 -5.06 -13.91 -5.13
CA VAL A 171 -3.63 -14.06 -5.46
C VAL A 171 -3.39 -14.44 -6.93
N ALA A 172 -4.42 -14.94 -7.63
CA ALA A 172 -4.33 -15.18 -9.08
C ALA A 172 -4.31 -13.87 -9.90
N VAL A 173 -4.57 -12.72 -9.26
CA VAL A 173 -4.42 -11.39 -9.84
C VAL A 173 -3.05 -10.82 -9.45
N VAL A 174 -2.28 -10.37 -10.45
CA VAL A 174 -0.96 -9.78 -10.22
C VAL A 174 -1.07 -8.56 -9.29
N GLY A 175 -0.24 -8.55 -8.24
CA GLY A 175 -0.22 -7.46 -7.25
C GLY A 175 -1.36 -7.47 -6.23
N LYS A 176 -2.18 -8.53 -6.17
CA LYS A 176 -3.22 -8.73 -5.16
C LYS A 176 -2.96 -10.02 -4.36
N GLY A 177 -3.58 -10.10 -3.18
CA GLY A 177 -3.48 -11.28 -2.31
C GLY A 177 -2.19 -11.37 -1.49
N ASP A 178 -1.97 -12.52 -0.86
CA ASP A 178 -0.77 -12.82 -0.08
C ASP A 178 0.28 -13.48 -1.01
N PRO A 179 1.42 -12.81 -1.30
CA PRO A 179 2.40 -13.30 -2.26
C PRO A 179 3.16 -14.55 -1.77
N SER A 180 2.99 -14.95 -0.52
CA SER A 180 3.57 -16.20 0.01
C SER A 180 2.82 -17.45 -0.42
N LEU A 181 1.59 -17.31 -0.96
CA LEU A 181 0.78 -18.43 -1.41
C LEU A 181 1.23 -18.92 -2.79
N LYS A 182 1.34 -20.25 -2.94
CA LYS A 182 1.77 -20.90 -4.19
C LYS A 182 0.61 -21.04 -5.17
N VAL A 183 0.07 -19.93 -5.63
CA VAL A 183 -0.95 -19.87 -6.69
C VAL A 183 -0.40 -19.02 -7.82
N GLU A 184 -0.50 -19.53 -9.05
CA GLU A 184 -0.07 -18.81 -10.24
C GLU A 184 -0.93 -17.54 -10.45
N SER A 185 -0.27 -16.38 -10.54
CA SER A 185 -0.92 -15.13 -10.94
C SER A 185 -1.00 -15.08 -12.46
N PHE A 186 -2.21 -15.29 -13.00
CA PHE A 186 -2.45 -15.36 -14.45
C PHE A 186 -3.20 -14.15 -15.01
N PHE A 187 -3.84 -13.36 -14.15
CA PHE A 187 -4.71 -12.25 -14.55
C PHE A 187 -4.11 -10.90 -14.15
N VAL A 188 -4.17 -9.92 -15.04
CA VAL A 188 -3.81 -8.52 -14.77
C VAL A 188 -5.03 -7.65 -15.01
N PHE A 189 -5.45 -6.92 -13.97
CA PHE A 189 -6.65 -6.07 -14.03
C PHE A 189 -6.35 -4.70 -14.65
N GLY A 190 -7.08 -4.34 -15.71
CA GLY A 190 -7.05 -3.02 -16.33
C GLY A 190 -7.76 -1.96 -15.48
N SER A 191 -7.35 -0.70 -15.59
CA SER A 191 -8.04 0.43 -14.95
C SER A 191 -8.26 1.53 -15.97
N SER A 192 -9.36 1.42 -16.73
CA SER A 192 -9.81 2.39 -17.75
C SER A 192 -10.07 3.84 -17.27
N GLY A 193 -9.70 4.24 -16.05
CA GLY A 193 -9.69 5.63 -15.57
C GLY A 193 -11.07 6.30 -15.35
N ASN A 194 -12.11 5.82 -16.04
CA ASN A 194 -13.43 6.49 -16.12
C ASN A 194 -14.36 6.16 -14.93
N VAL A 195 -14.05 5.11 -14.16
CA VAL A 195 -14.88 4.63 -13.03
C VAL A 195 -15.13 5.72 -11.98
N SER A 196 -14.14 6.59 -11.72
CA SER A 196 -14.28 7.68 -10.75
C SER A 196 -15.26 8.77 -11.18
N GLU A 197 -15.41 9.02 -12.48
CA GLU A 197 -16.22 10.12 -13.02
C GLU A 197 -17.72 9.80 -13.09
N PHE A 198 -18.07 8.51 -13.16
CA PHE A 198 -19.44 8.01 -13.25
C PHE A 198 -19.98 7.43 -11.94
N LYS A 199 -19.13 7.35 -10.90
CA LYS A 199 -19.52 6.90 -9.57
C LYS A 199 -20.57 7.83 -8.96
N GLY A 200 -21.82 7.35 -8.90
CA GLY A 200 -22.98 8.11 -8.40
C GLY A 200 -23.87 8.73 -9.50
N LYS A 201 -23.53 8.54 -10.78
CA LYS A 201 -24.36 8.90 -11.94
C LYS A 201 -25.11 7.71 -12.55
N VAL A 202 -24.81 6.50 -12.07
CA VAL A 202 -25.41 5.24 -12.50
C VAL A 202 -26.02 4.52 -11.31
N GLU A 203 -27.11 3.79 -11.55
CA GLU A 203 -27.82 3.04 -10.51
C GLU A 203 -26.98 1.91 -9.91
N GLN A 204 -27.21 1.64 -8.63
CA GLN A 204 -26.46 0.64 -7.85
C GLN A 204 -27.40 -0.13 -6.93
N HIS A 205 -27.13 -1.43 -6.73
CA HIS A 205 -27.81 -2.21 -5.71
C HIS A 205 -27.55 -1.59 -4.32
N LYS A 206 -28.62 -1.34 -3.55
CA LYS A 206 -28.53 -0.75 -2.20
C LYS A 206 -28.04 -1.81 -1.20
N SER A 207 -27.09 -1.45 -0.34
CA SER A 207 -26.63 -2.36 0.74
C SER A 207 -27.66 -2.45 1.87
N ALA A 208 -27.87 -3.64 2.42
CA ALA A 208 -28.65 -3.83 3.65
C ALA A 208 -27.94 -3.33 4.93
N SER A 209 -26.67 -2.91 4.86
CA SER A 209 -25.88 -2.49 6.04
C SER A 209 -25.97 -0.99 6.33
N LYS A 210 -26.25 -0.61 7.58
CA LYS A 210 -26.16 0.78 8.07
C LYS A 210 -24.72 1.30 7.97
N GLN A 211 -24.56 2.50 7.40
CA GLN A 211 -23.25 3.20 7.32
C GLN A 211 -22.59 3.35 8.70
N SER A 212 -21.28 3.15 8.78
CA SER A 212 -20.54 3.29 10.04
C SER A 212 -20.49 4.76 10.52
N VAL A 213 -20.74 4.96 11.81
CA VAL A 213 -20.69 6.26 12.51
C VAL A 213 -19.39 7.02 12.23
N ARG A 214 -18.28 6.29 12.09
CA ARG A 214 -16.94 6.82 11.78
C ARG A 214 -16.90 7.63 10.48
N LYS A 215 -17.57 7.16 9.41
CA LYS A 215 -17.57 7.84 8.10
C LYS A 215 -18.35 9.16 8.14
N ARG A 216 -19.40 9.24 8.98
CA ARG A 216 -20.14 10.50 9.21
C ARG A 216 -19.29 11.53 9.96
N ILE A 217 -18.58 11.11 11.01
CA ILE A 217 -17.73 12.00 11.79
C ILE A 217 -16.57 12.54 10.94
N THR A 218 -15.91 11.70 10.12
CA THR A 218 -14.84 12.17 9.23
C THR A 218 -15.35 13.15 8.17
N MET A 219 -16.53 12.92 7.59
CA MET A 219 -17.14 13.88 6.65
C MET A 219 -17.53 15.19 7.32
N PHE A 220 -18.07 15.14 8.53
CA PHE A 220 -18.38 16.33 9.31
C PHE A 220 -17.11 17.14 9.63
N GLY A 221 -16.03 16.49 10.10
CA GLY A 221 -14.74 17.14 10.35
C GLY A 221 -14.16 17.81 9.11
N LYS A 222 -14.21 17.14 7.94
CA LYS A 222 -13.80 17.75 6.66
C LYS A 222 -14.66 18.95 6.27
N LYS A 223 -15.96 18.93 6.56
CA LYS A 223 -16.89 20.03 6.27
C LYS A 223 -16.65 21.23 7.19
N VAL A 224 -16.36 20.98 8.46
CA VAL A 224 -15.99 22.00 9.45
C VAL A 224 -14.68 22.68 9.05
N LEU A 225 -13.64 21.91 8.71
CA LEU A 225 -12.33 22.46 8.31
C LEU A 225 -12.40 23.32 7.04
N LYS A 226 -13.33 23.04 6.11
CA LYS A 226 -13.55 23.87 4.91
C LYS A 226 -14.09 25.28 5.22
N GLY A 227 -14.66 25.50 6.41
CA GLY A 227 -15.21 26.80 6.82
C GLY A 227 -14.20 27.75 7.49
N PHE A 228 -12.97 27.29 7.76
CA PHE A 228 -11.94 28.09 8.41
C PHE A 228 -10.87 28.57 7.42
N SER A 229 -10.25 29.71 7.72
CA SER A 229 -9.02 30.13 7.02
C SER A 229 -7.92 29.08 7.21
N LYS A 230 -7.00 28.95 6.24
CA LYS A 230 -5.91 27.97 6.31
C LYS A 230 -5.16 28.00 7.67
N PRO A 231 -4.82 29.16 8.26
CA PRO A 231 -4.18 29.22 9.58
C PRO A 231 -5.05 28.70 10.73
N ALA A 232 -6.36 28.97 10.71
CA ALA A 232 -7.28 28.54 11.75
C ALA A 232 -7.59 27.03 11.67
N ALA A 233 -7.76 26.50 10.45
CA ALA A 233 -7.89 25.06 10.22
C ALA A 233 -6.65 24.29 10.70
N ARG A 234 -5.45 24.83 10.47
CA ARG A 234 -4.17 24.27 10.96
C ARG A 234 -4.13 24.19 12.48
N ARG A 235 -4.47 25.28 13.19
CA ARG A 235 -4.53 25.29 14.66
C ARG A 235 -5.49 24.22 15.20
N LEU A 236 -6.66 24.05 14.58
CA LEU A 236 -7.64 23.03 15.00
C LEU A 236 -7.12 21.60 14.81
N VAL A 237 -6.46 21.30 13.69
CA VAL A 237 -5.84 19.98 13.45
C VAL A 237 -4.72 19.73 14.46
N ASN A 238 -3.87 20.72 14.73
CA ASN A 238 -2.79 20.61 15.71
C ASN A 238 -3.31 20.38 17.13
N ILE A 239 -4.40 21.06 17.52
CA ILE A 239 -5.07 20.84 18.82
C ILE A 239 -5.65 19.41 18.88
N ALA A 240 -6.29 18.94 17.81
CA ALA A 240 -6.85 17.59 17.75
C ALA A 240 -5.77 16.49 17.83
N ASP A 241 -4.62 16.71 17.20
CA ASP A 241 -3.45 15.82 17.29
C ASP A 241 -2.85 15.83 18.71
N ARG A 242 -2.71 17.01 19.35
CA ARG A 242 -2.19 17.14 20.73
C ARG A 242 -3.09 16.52 21.79
N ILE A 243 -4.41 16.58 21.61
CA ILE A 243 -5.39 15.98 22.53
C ILE A 243 -5.58 14.47 22.23
N GLY A 244 -4.97 13.93 21.17
CA GLY A 244 -5.11 12.53 20.79
C GLY A 244 -6.48 12.17 20.19
N VAL A 245 -7.28 13.18 19.84
CA VAL A 245 -8.60 13.01 19.19
C VAL A 245 -8.44 12.31 17.84
N THR A 246 -7.35 12.58 17.13
CA THR A 246 -7.00 11.90 15.87
C THR A 246 -6.76 10.41 16.07
N ALA A 247 -6.16 9.97 17.18
CA ALA A 247 -5.96 8.54 17.47
C ALA A 247 -7.30 7.81 17.65
N ILE A 248 -8.24 8.44 18.35
CA ILE A 248 -9.60 7.93 18.59
C ILE A 248 -10.40 7.85 17.27
N LEU A 249 -10.29 8.85 16.40
CA LEU A 249 -10.99 8.90 15.10
C LEU A 249 -10.36 8.00 14.03
N THR A 250 -9.04 7.78 14.10
CA THR A 250 -8.28 6.89 13.20
C THR A 250 -8.33 5.42 13.64
N GLY A 251 -8.89 5.11 14.81
CA GLY A 251 -9.13 3.74 15.28
C GLY A 251 -7.85 2.90 15.28
N GLN A 252 -6.71 3.54 15.55
CA GLN A 252 -5.41 2.86 15.59
C GLN A 252 -5.43 1.85 16.74
N GLY A 253 -5.43 0.54 16.43
CA GLY A 253 -5.18 -0.47 17.45
C GLY A 253 -5.93 -1.78 17.29
N SER A 254 -7.19 -1.75 16.84
CA SER A 254 -8.01 -2.98 16.83
C SER A 254 -8.09 -3.60 15.45
N VAL A 255 -7.47 -4.77 15.31
CA VAL A 255 -7.53 -5.62 14.11
C VAL A 255 -8.31 -6.87 14.47
N GLY A 256 -9.27 -7.26 13.64
CA GLY A 256 -10.12 -8.42 13.90
C GLY A 256 -11.54 -8.19 13.41
N LYS A 257 -12.13 -9.24 12.82
CA LYS A 257 -13.47 -9.20 12.25
C LYS A 257 -14.56 -9.15 13.33
N THR A 258 -14.29 -9.71 14.51
CA THR A 258 -15.21 -9.72 15.67
C THR A 258 -14.66 -8.88 16.84
N LEU A 259 -15.54 -8.47 17.75
CA LEU A 259 -15.14 -7.72 18.96
C LEU A 259 -14.16 -8.51 19.85
N SER A 260 -14.35 -9.82 19.97
CA SER A 260 -13.45 -10.71 20.72
C SER A 260 -12.04 -10.74 20.12
N ARG A 261 -11.92 -10.93 18.80
CA ARG A 261 -10.60 -10.94 18.13
C ARG A 261 -9.90 -9.59 18.19
N ARG A 262 -10.65 -8.49 18.11
CA ARG A 262 -10.14 -7.13 18.33
C ARG A 262 -9.59 -6.93 19.74
N ALA A 263 -10.21 -7.53 20.75
CA ALA A 263 -9.71 -7.48 22.11
C ALA A 263 -8.40 -8.27 22.26
N ILE A 264 -8.32 -9.47 21.66
CA ILE A 264 -7.11 -10.30 21.69
C ILE A 264 -5.95 -9.59 20.97
N THR A 265 -6.16 -9.04 19.76
CA THR A 265 -5.09 -8.31 19.05
C THR A 265 -4.62 -7.07 19.78
N HIS A 266 -5.52 -6.37 20.45
CA HIS A 266 -5.15 -5.24 21.32
C HIS A 266 -4.29 -5.70 22.50
N LYS A 267 -4.64 -6.81 23.15
CA LYS A 267 -3.82 -7.41 24.22
C LYS A 267 -2.46 -7.87 23.71
N ILE A 268 -2.37 -8.46 22.51
CA ILE A 268 -1.10 -8.84 21.86
C ILE A 268 -0.20 -7.62 21.68
N LEU A 269 -0.73 -6.53 21.13
CA LEU A 269 0.03 -5.28 20.98
C LEU A 269 0.49 -4.73 22.32
N ARG A 270 -0.39 -4.75 23.34
CA ARG A 270 -0.04 -4.27 24.67
C ARG A 270 1.08 -5.11 25.30
N ALA A 271 0.99 -6.43 25.22
CA ALA A 271 2.06 -7.33 25.65
C ALA A 271 3.38 -7.07 24.90
N GLY A 272 3.30 -6.73 23.61
CA GLY A 272 4.44 -6.28 22.82
C GLY A 272 5.07 -4.99 23.36
N PHE A 273 4.27 -3.95 23.61
CA PHE A 273 4.75 -2.69 24.18
C PHE A 273 5.39 -2.88 25.56
N ASP A 274 4.77 -3.70 26.41
CA ASP A 274 5.22 -3.97 27.78
C ASP A 274 6.41 -4.97 27.83
N GLY A 275 6.81 -5.55 26.71
CA GLY A 275 7.91 -6.53 26.64
C GLY A 275 7.56 -7.91 27.21
N ASN A 276 6.28 -8.18 27.49
CA ASN A 276 5.83 -9.44 28.06
C ASN A 276 5.72 -10.53 26.97
N ARG A 277 6.85 -11.15 26.64
CA ARG A 277 6.96 -12.19 25.60
C ARG A 277 6.10 -13.43 25.91
N THR A 278 5.98 -13.81 27.18
CA THR A 278 5.19 -14.96 27.60
C THR A 278 3.70 -14.75 27.33
N GLU A 279 3.15 -13.60 27.74
CA GLU A 279 1.74 -13.27 27.49
C GLU A 279 1.49 -13.05 25.99
N LEU A 280 2.42 -12.42 25.26
CA LEU A 280 2.33 -12.26 23.80
C LEU A 280 2.23 -13.62 23.10
N ALA A 281 3.10 -14.58 23.43
CA ALA A 281 3.10 -15.91 22.85
C ALA A 281 1.78 -16.64 23.14
N LYS A 282 1.32 -16.61 24.40
CA LYS A 282 0.05 -17.20 24.83
C LYS A 282 -1.14 -16.62 24.05
N LEU A 283 -1.26 -15.29 23.97
CA LEU A 283 -2.35 -14.62 23.25
C LEU A 283 -2.28 -14.87 21.73
N SER A 284 -1.08 -15.02 21.17
CA SER A 284 -0.90 -15.36 19.76
C SER A 284 -1.38 -16.79 19.46
N VAL A 285 -1.12 -17.72 20.37
CA VAL A 285 -1.68 -19.09 20.30
C VAL A 285 -3.20 -19.03 20.43
N GLU A 286 -3.75 -18.31 21.41
CA GLU A 286 -5.21 -18.14 21.59
C GLU A 286 -5.89 -17.57 20.32
N LEU A 287 -5.27 -16.59 19.68
CA LEU A 287 -5.79 -15.99 18.45
C LEU A 287 -5.82 -16.99 17.28
N ASN A 288 -4.81 -17.85 17.18
CA ASN A 288 -4.71 -18.92 16.17
C ASN A 288 -5.68 -20.07 16.47
N THR A 289 -5.90 -20.44 17.73
CA THR A 289 -6.83 -21.51 18.11
C THR A 289 -8.29 -21.08 18.02
N SER A 290 -8.59 -19.77 18.15
CA SER A 290 -9.94 -19.22 17.99
C SER A 290 -10.36 -19.01 16.52
N GLY A 291 -9.52 -19.40 15.56
CA GLY A 291 -9.81 -19.36 14.12
C GLY A 291 -8.60 -18.96 13.27
N VAL A 292 -8.71 -19.15 11.95
CA VAL A 292 -7.65 -18.78 11.00
C VAL A 292 -7.31 -17.29 11.15
N THR A 293 -6.06 -16.99 11.45
CA THR A 293 -5.59 -15.61 11.55
C THR A 293 -5.63 -14.91 10.20
N THR A 294 -6.11 -13.67 10.17
CA THR A 294 -6.06 -12.85 8.96
C THR A 294 -4.65 -12.32 8.71
N SER A 295 -4.38 -11.82 7.51
CA SER A 295 -3.09 -11.21 7.17
C SER A 295 -2.77 -10.00 8.08
N GLU A 296 -3.78 -9.21 8.44
CA GLU A 296 -3.62 -8.07 9.35
C GLU A 296 -3.33 -8.52 10.80
N GLU A 297 -3.93 -9.63 11.24
CA GLU A 297 -3.65 -10.21 12.55
C GLU A 297 -2.23 -10.78 12.63
N ARG A 298 -1.78 -11.50 11.58
CA ARG A 298 -0.38 -11.96 11.47
C ARG A 298 0.59 -10.78 11.48
N ALA A 299 0.31 -9.74 10.70
CA ALA A 299 1.08 -8.51 10.68
C ALA A 299 1.15 -7.83 12.06
N THR A 300 0.04 -7.85 12.82
CA THR A 300 -0.04 -7.32 14.19
C THR A 300 0.84 -8.12 15.15
N ILE A 301 0.85 -9.46 15.05
CA ILE A 301 1.73 -10.32 15.84
C ILE A 301 3.20 -10.03 15.53
N VAL A 302 3.57 -9.87 14.25
CA VAL A 302 4.95 -9.53 13.86
C VAL A 302 5.37 -8.21 14.48
N ALA A 303 4.56 -7.15 14.34
CA ALA A 303 4.86 -5.85 14.95
C ALA A 303 4.97 -5.94 16.49
N ALA A 304 4.07 -6.69 17.14
CA ALA A 304 4.09 -6.91 18.59
C ALA A 304 5.38 -7.60 19.05
N ASN A 305 5.84 -8.61 18.32
CA ASN A 305 7.12 -9.26 18.60
C ASN A 305 8.30 -8.29 18.41
N THR A 306 8.25 -7.43 17.39
CA THR A 306 9.27 -6.40 17.21
C THR A 306 9.27 -5.37 18.34
N PHE A 307 8.11 -4.94 18.84
CA PHE A 307 8.06 -4.09 20.04
C PHE A 307 8.71 -4.80 21.24
N ALA A 308 8.35 -6.06 21.48
CA ALA A 308 8.92 -6.87 22.56
C ALA A 308 10.43 -7.18 22.37
N HIS A 309 10.94 -7.13 21.14
CA HIS A 309 12.38 -7.20 20.90
C HIS A 309 13.11 -6.06 21.60
N TYR A 310 12.56 -4.84 21.53
CA TYR A 310 13.17 -3.65 22.09
C TYR A 310 12.82 -3.39 23.56
N SER A 311 11.56 -3.61 23.95
CA SER A 311 11.09 -3.32 25.31
C SER A 311 11.46 -4.39 26.34
N ALA A 312 11.73 -5.62 25.91
CA ALA A 312 12.10 -6.73 26.80
C ALA A 312 13.62 -6.92 26.97
N ARG A 313 14.45 -5.92 26.61
CA ARG A 313 15.90 -5.98 26.87
C ARG A 313 16.16 -6.07 28.38
N GLU A 314 17.14 -6.86 28.78
CA GLU A 314 17.60 -6.95 30.17
C GLU A 314 18.39 -5.69 30.54
N ALA A 315 17.67 -4.62 30.89
CA ALA A 315 18.23 -3.36 31.34
C ALA A 315 17.30 -2.69 32.37
N GLU A 316 17.89 -2.06 33.39
CA GLU A 316 17.12 -1.29 34.37
C GLU A 316 16.54 -0.01 33.73
N GLY A 317 17.35 0.67 32.91
CA GLY A 317 16.97 1.88 32.18
C GLY A 317 16.04 1.63 30.98
N HIS A 318 15.39 2.70 30.53
CA HIS A 318 14.51 2.68 29.36
C HIS A 318 14.45 4.03 28.64
N VAL A 319 14.60 4.05 27.32
CA VAL A 319 14.36 5.21 26.47
C VAL A 319 12.92 5.17 25.98
N THR A 320 12.14 6.21 26.27
CA THR A 320 10.86 6.41 25.58
C THR A 320 11.10 7.05 24.22
N LEU A 321 10.68 6.36 23.15
CA LEU A 321 10.92 6.79 21.77
C LEU A 321 9.60 6.92 21.00
N THR A 322 9.43 8.04 20.33
CA THR A 322 8.32 8.32 19.42
C THR A 322 8.69 7.98 17.98
N TRP A 323 7.97 7.04 17.35
CA TRP A 323 8.09 6.76 15.91
C TRP A 323 6.76 6.30 15.30
N TRP A 324 6.66 6.31 13.97
CA TRP A 324 5.43 5.91 13.29
C TRP A 324 5.40 4.40 13.02
N ALA A 325 4.70 3.59 13.82
CA ALA A 325 4.83 2.13 13.66
C ALA A 325 3.98 1.48 12.54
N ARG A 326 3.08 2.22 11.89
CA ARG A 326 2.06 1.66 10.96
C ARG A 326 2.37 1.98 9.48
N PRO A 327 1.93 1.15 8.52
CA PRO A 327 1.12 -0.06 8.67
C PRO A 327 1.89 -1.21 9.31
N PHE A 328 1.18 -2.19 9.86
CA PHE A 328 1.81 -3.45 10.29
C PHE A 328 1.94 -4.40 9.08
N PRO A 329 3.00 -5.23 9.00
CA PRO A 329 3.98 -5.53 10.06
C PRO A 329 5.00 -4.41 10.32
N GLY A 330 5.15 -3.49 9.37
CA GLY A 330 5.94 -2.28 9.48
C GLY A 330 6.16 -1.67 8.09
N ASN A 331 6.51 -0.39 8.02
CA ASN A 331 7.14 0.20 6.84
C ASN A 331 8.63 0.39 7.19
N PHE A 332 9.53 -0.18 6.38
CA PHE A 332 10.98 -0.25 6.64
C PHE A 332 11.54 1.04 7.24
N GLY A 333 11.27 2.18 6.60
CA GLY A 333 11.82 3.47 7.00
C GLY A 333 11.38 3.94 8.39
N ASP A 334 10.15 3.62 8.79
CA ASP A 334 9.64 4.07 10.08
C ASP A 334 10.16 3.21 11.24
N TRP A 335 10.58 1.97 10.95
CA TRP A 335 11.18 1.05 11.92
C TRP A 335 12.71 1.19 12.04
N LEU A 336 13.33 2.07 11.25
CA LEU A 336 14.74 2.43 11.43
C LEU A 336 14.98 3.18 12.74
N SER A 337 14.03 4.01 13.20
CA SER A 337 14.19 4.80 14.43
C SER A 337 14.55 3.96 15.66
N PRO A 338 13.74 2.94 16.07
CA PRO A 338 14.10 2.09 17.22
C PRO A 338 15.35 1.25 16.98
N LEU A 339 15.64 0.85 15.74
CA LEU A 339 16.86 0.11 15.39
C LEU A 339 18.11 0.96 15.60
N ILE A 340 18.09 2.20 15.11
CA ILE A 340 19.20 3.14 15.19
C ILE A 340 19.44 3.55 16.65
N ILE A 341 18.42 4.02 17.34
CA ILE A 341 18.55 4.45 18.74
C ILE A 341 18.97 3.26 19.61
N GLY A 342 18.32 2.11 19.43
CA GLY A 342 18.62 0.88 20.16
C GLY A 342 20.02 0.30 19.90
N ASN A 343 20.74 0.74 18.86
CA ASN A 343 22.13 0.36 18.63
C ASN A 343 23.12 1.13 19.52
N TYR A 344 22.75 2.35 19.95
CA TYR A 344 23.63 3.24 20.72
C TYR A 344 23.30 3.28 22.22
N THR A 345 22.39 2.42 22.69
CA THR A 345 22.08 2.24 24.11
C THR A 345 21.78 0.77 24.43
N SER A 346 22.17 0.33 25.64
CA SER A 346 21.76 -0.94 26.21
C SER A 346 20.36 -0.89 26.82
N ASP A 347 19.79 0.29 27.02
CA ASP A 347 18.47 0.47 27.60
C ASP A 347 17.37 -0.20 26.77
N ARG A 348 16.26 -0.50 27.46
CA ARG A 348 14.99 -0.85 26.81
C ARG A 348 14.51 0.32 25.96
N ILE A 349 13.89 0.05 24.80
CA ILE A 349 13.21 1.10 24.04
C ILE A 349 11.70 0.92 24.20
N LEU A 350 11.03 1.91 24.78
CA LEU A 350 9.58 1.92 24.95
C LEU A 350 8.93 2.72 23.82
N TYR A 351 7.91 2.11 23.22
CA TYR A 351 7.15 2.75 22.15
C TYR A 351 6.22 3.84 22.68
N HIS A 352 6.36 5.04 22.14
CA HIS A 352 5.35 6.08 22.22
C HIS A 352 4.73 6.34 20.84
N SER A 353 3.39 6.33 20.78
CA SER A 353 2.67 6.63 19.55
C SER A 353 2.68 8.14 19.27
N PRO A 354 3.04 8.61 18.05
CA PRO A 354 3.10 10.05 17.74
C PRO A 354 1.79 10.80 17.96
N THR A 355 0.66 10.08 17.97
CA THR A 355 -0.68 10.65 18.15
C THR A 355 -1.22 10.47 19.58
N ALA A 356 -0.44 9.90 20.50
CA ALA A 356 -0.81 9.77 21.90
C ALA A 356 -0.29 10.98 22.69
N PRO A 357 -1.00 11.41 23.75
CA PRO A 357 -0.49 12.45 24.64
C PRO A 357 0.67 11.90 25.47
N ILE A 358 1.69 12.74 25.68
CA ILE A 358 2.84 12.46 26.55
C ILE A 358 3.29 13.74 27.23
N VAL A 359 3.64 13.62 28.50
CA VAL A 359 4.22 14.71 29.31
C VAL A 359 5.67 14.42 29.69
N GLU A 360 6.05 13.15 29.69
CA GLU A 360 7.41 12.71 29.96
C GLU A 360 8.36 13.09 28.81
N HIS A 361 9.63 13.30 29.16
CA HIS A 361 10.67 13.52 28.18
C HIS A 361 10.88 12.25 27.35
N HIS A 362 10.98 12.42 26.04
CA HIS A 362 11.09 11.29 25.12
C HIS A 362 11.87 11.71 23.88
N LEU A 363 12.55 10.74 23.26
CA LEU A 363 13.20 10.95 21.97
C LEU A 363 12.15 10.95 20.85
N ILE A 364 12.33 11.83 19.87
CA ILE A 364 11.69 11.73 18.56
C ILE A 364 12.77 11.79 17.48
N SER A 365 12.87 10.74 16.68
CA SER A 365 13.97 10.56 15.75
C SER A 365 13.55 9.86 14.47
N THR A 366 14.26 10.16 13.38
CA THR A 366 14.11 9.58 12.03
C THR A 366 12.72 9.79 11.41
N GLY A 367 12.66 10.03 10.10
CA GLY A 367 11.39 10.22 9.39
C GLY A 367 10.82 11.64 9.43
N SER A 368 9.69 11.82 8.76
CA SER A 368 9.01 13.12 8.57
C SER A 368 7.91 13.33 9.63
N ILE A 369 8.23 13.12 10.89
CA ILE A 369 7.25 13.14 12.01
C ILE A 369 7.35 14.40 12.88
N GLY A 370 8.08 15.43 12.44
CA GLY A 370 8.27 16.68 13.19
C GLY A 370 6.98 17.39 13.63
N ARG A 371 5.85 17.18 12.92
CA ARG A 371 4.52 17.69 13.34
C ARG A 371 4.09 17.22 14.74
N PHE A 372 4.63 16.09 15.20
CA PHE A 372 4.28 15.48 16.50
C PHE A 372 5.23 15.90 17.63
N ILE A 373 6.15 16.84 17.38
CA ILE A 373 7.03 17.38 18.41
C ILE A 373 6.19 18.09 19.50
N THR A 374 6.43 17.73 20.75
CA THR A 374 5.78 18.29 21.94
C THR A 374 6.80 19.07 22.79
N PRO A 375 6.38 19.83 23.82
CA PRO A 375 7.33 20.51 24.70
C PRO A 375 8.33 19.58 25.41
N SER A 376 8.01 18.30 25.59
CA SER A 376 8.88 17.32 26.25
C SER A 376 9.72 16.50 25.26
N SER A 377 9.56 16.72 23.95
CA SER A 377 10.34 16.00 22.95
C SER A 377 11.81 16.43 22.96
N ILE A 378 12.70 15.45 22.81
CA ILE A 378 14.11 15.61 22.52
C ILE A 378 14.31 15.15 21.07
N VAL A 379 14.65 16.10 20.20
CA VAL A 379 14.57 15.98 18.75
C VAL A 379 15.94 15.62 18.18
N VAL A 380 16.03 14.50 17.47
CA VAL A 380 17.27 14.00 16.85
C VAL A 380 17.02 13.62 15.39
N GLY A 381 17.43 14.48 14.46
CA GLY A 381 17.53 14.18 13.02
C GLY A 381 16.20 13.92 12.30
N THR A 382 15.06 14.03 12.99
CA THR A 382 13.72 13.99 12.36
C THR A 382 13.48 15.28 11.57
N GLY A 383 12.64 15.18 10.54
CA GLY A 383 12.26 16.29 9.68
C GLY A 383 10.75 16.49 9.61
N ILE A 384 10.34 17.43 8.77
CA ILE A 384 8.94 17.70 8.47
C ILE A 384 8.51 17.05 7.15
N SER A 385 7.21 16.85 6.96
CA SER A 385 6.62 16.44 5.68
C SER A 385 6.14 17.61 4.84
N ALA A 386 5.82 18.74 5.48
CA ALA A 386 5.34 19.97 4.89
C ALA A 386 5.76 21.14 5.76
N ASP A 387 5.90 22.32 5.18
CA ASP A 387 6.24 23.59 5.84
C ASP A 387 5.03 24.27 6.50
N ASP A 388 3.84 23.70 6.36
CA ASP A 388 2.61 24.24 6.93
C ASP A 388 2.27 23.70 8.33
N VAL A 389 3.25 23.09 8.99
CA VAL A 389 3.18 22.56 10.35
C VAL A 389 3.71 23.57 11.36
N GLU A 390 3.24 23.50 12.60
CA GLU A 390 3.73 24.34 13.70
C GLU A 390 4.58 23.47 14.63
N LEU A 391 5.88 23.74 14.67
CA LEU A 391 6.83 23.02 15.51
C LEU A 391 6.85 23.62 16.92
N HIS A 392 6.94 22.78 17.96
CA HIS A 392 6.88 23.28 19.32
C HIS A 392 8.20 23.95 19.73
N PRO A 393 8.23 25.24 20.08
CA PRO A 393 9.48 25.97 20.30
C PRO A 393 10.23 25.56 21.57
N LYS A 394 9.53 24.99 22.56
CA LYS A 394 10.12 24.56 23.84
C LYS A 394 10.70 23.14 23.84
N ALA A 395 10.60 22.41 22.73
CA ALA A 395 11.24 21.10 22.64
C ALA A 395 12.76 21.26 22.69
N GLU A 396 13.47 20.21 23.09
CA GLU A 396 14.93 20.20 23.08
C GLU A 396 15.43 19.72 21.71
N TYR A 397 15.99 20.62 20.91
CA TYR A 397 16.47 20.30 19.57
C TYR A 397 17.98 20.01 19.57
N ILE A 398 18.33 18.72 19.50
CA ILE A 398 19.73 18.26 19.46
C ILE A 398 20.26 18.30 18.03
N SER A 399 19.42 17.87 17.08
CA SER A 399 19.62 17.95 15.64
C SER A 399 18.29 17.83 14.92
N VAL A 400 18.23 18.29 13.67
CA VAL A 400 17.09 18.09 12.76
C VAL A 400 17.57 17.50 11.45
N ARG A 401 16.65 17.05 10.58
CA ARG A 401 17.02 16.46 9.29
C ARG A 401 17.95 17.35 8.47
N GLY A 402 17.63 18.64 8.38
CA GLY A 402 18.35 19.58 7.54
C GLY A 402 17.95 21.05 7.77
N PRO A 403 18.53 21.97 6.98
CA PRO A 403 18.39 23.40 7.19
C PRO A 403 16.96 23.93 6.95
N ILE A 404 16.14 23.24 6.16
CA ILE A 404 14.76 23.67 5.92
C ILE A 404 13.91 23.39 7.17
N THR A 405 14.09 22.22 7.80
CA THR A 405 13.46 21.95 9.10
C THR A 405 13.98 22.93 10.18
N ALA A 406 15.29 23.21 10.22
CA ALA A 406 15.88 24.16 11.18
C ALA A 406 15.31 25.57 11.04
N LYS A 407 15.15 26.04 9.80
CA LYS A 407 14.52 27.33 9.50
C LYS A 407 13.08 27.39 10.06
N LEU A 408 12.28 26.34 9.87
CA LEU A 408 10.92 26.30 10.41
C LEU A 408 10.91 26.29 11.95
N VAL A 409 11.86 25.60 12.59
CA VAL A 409 12.02 25.64 14.06
C VAL A 409 12.21 27.08 14.53
N LYS A 410 13.11 27.84 13.87
CA LYS A 410 13.36 29.25 14.18
C LYS A 410 12.13 30.13 13.95
N GLU A 411 11.43 29.95 12.83
CA GLU A 411 10.20 30.68 12.49
C GLU A 411 9.06 30.43 13.50
N CYS A 412 9.02 29.23 14.12
CA CYS A 412 8.09 28.90 15.19
C CYS A 412 8.52 29.45 16.57
N GLY A 413 9.63 30.20 16.65
CA GLY A 413 10.18 30.74 17.90
C GLY A 413 11.05 29.75 18.69
N GLY A 414 11.48 28.66 18.07
CA GLY A 414 12.43 27.70 18.64
C GLY A 414 13.89 28.17 18.57
N PRO A 415 14.84 27.34 19.03
CA PRO A 415 16.26 27.65 19.02
C PRO A 415 16.87 27.66 17.61
N ASP A 416 18.06 28.22 17.47
CA ASP A 416 18.90 28.01 16.29
C ASP A 416 19.51 26.59 16.35
N VAL A 417 19.27 25.79 15.31
CA VAL A 417 19.76 24.42 15.21
C VAL A 417 20.75 24.34 14.06
N GLU A 418 22.00 23.95 14.35
CA GLU A 418 23.08 23.86 13.35
C GLU A 418 23.52 22.41 13.08
N SER A 419 23.06 21.46 13.89
CA SER A 419 23.37 20.04 13.74
C SER A 419 22.33 19.36 12.84
N PHE A 420 22.78 18.82 11.70
CA PHE A 420 21.92 18.26 10.67
C PHE A 420 22.24 16.81 10.32
N GLY A 421 21.20 16.08 9.89
CA GLY A 421 21.32 14.80 9.23
C GLY A 421 20.20 13.83 9.62
N ASP A 422 19.65 13.12 8.64
CA ASP A 422 18.71 12.04 8.90
C ASP A 422 19.46 10.81 9.45
N PRO A 423 19.06 10.24 10.60
CA PRO A 423 19.75 9.10 11.20
C PRO A 423 19.78 7.85 10.30
N GLY A 424 18.87 7.72 9.33
CA GLY A 424 18.93 6.65 8.34
C GLY A 424 20.24 6.63 7.53
N ALA A 425 20.96 7.75 7.45
CA ALA A 425 22.23 7.88 6.74
C ALA A 425 23.39 7.12 7.41
N VAL A 426 23.25 6.67 8.67
CA VAL A 426 24.29 5.91 9.39
C VAL A 426 24.05 4.41 9.43
N MET A 427 23.08 3.89 8.66
CA MET A 427 22.75 2.46 8.67
C MET A 427 23.94 1.54 8.32
N SER A 428 24.89 1.97 7.49
CA SER A 428 26.12 1.23 7.20
C SER A 428 27.08 1.08 8.40
N ARG A 429 26.91 1.87 9.47
CA ARG A 429 27.65 1.74 10.73
C ARG A 429 26.99 0.78 11.71
N ILE A 430 25.67 0.67 11.62
CA ILE A 430 24.85 -0.15 12.53
C ILE A 430 24.82 -1.60 12.03
N ILE A 431 24.68 -1.80 10.72
CA ILE A 431 24.73 -3.12 10.09
C ILE A 431 25.89 -3.09 9.08
N PRO A 432 27.13 -3.40 9.51
CA PRO A 432 28.31 -3.23 8.67
C PRO A 432 28.39 -4.32 7.61
N LEU A 433 27.74 -4.08 6.47
CA LEU A 433 27.76 -4.95 5.31
C LEU A 433 28.70 -4.38 4.24
N ALA A 434 29.58 -5.22 3.72
CA ALA A 434 30.45 -4.86 2.61
C ALA A 434 29.77 -5.15 1.27
N ARG A 435 29.68 -4.14 0.40
CA ARG A 435 29.20 -4.32 -0.97
C ARG A 435 30.16 -5.27 -1.72
N PRO A 436 29.66 -6.36 -2.35
CA PRO A 436 30.52 -7.31 -3.04
C PRO A 436 31.15 -6.68 -4.30
N LYS A 437 32.36 -7.12 -4.65
CA LYS A 437 33.06 -6.69 -5.88
C LYS A 437 32.26 -7.02 -7.15
N LYS A 438 31.49 -8.11 -7.13
CA LYS A 438 30.60 -8.53 -8.21
C LYS A 438 29.18 -8.58 -7.67
N THR A 439 28.32 -7.74 -8.25
CA THR A 439 26.88 -7.69 -7.99
C THR A 439 26.15 -8.77 -8.80
N ASN A 440 24.85 -8.89 -8.57
CA ASN A 440 24.02 -9.96 -9.13
C ASN A 440 23.52 -9.69 -10.57
N GLY A 441 23.87 -8.55 -11.19
CA GLY A 441 23.46 -8.21 -12.56
C GLY A 441 22.02 -7.69 -12.66
N LYS A 442 21.36 -7.40 -11.53
CA LYS A 442 19.94 -7.02 -11.46
C LYS A 442 19.75 -5.66 -10.82
N THR A 443 18.57 -5.08 -11.06
CA THR A 443 18.08 -3.87 -10.38
C THR A 443 17.08 -4.25 -9.30
N ALA A 444 17.27 -3.76 -8.08
CA ALA A 444 16.21 -3.85 -7.07
C ALA A 444 15.18 -2.75 -7.32
N PHE A 445 13.91 -3.12 -7.34
CA PHE A 445 12.80 -2.18 -7.41
C PHE A 445 12.05 -2.17 -6.08
N VAL A 446 12.06 -1.05 -5.37
CA VAL A 446 11.47 -0.94 -4.03
C VAL A 446 10.47 0.19 -3.97
N ARG A 447 9.20 -0.13 -3.74
CA ARG A 447 8.15 0.89 -3.69
C ARG A 447 7.79 1.27 -2.27
N HIS A 448 7.45 2.54 -2.06
CA HIS A 448 6.74 2.93 -0.85
C HIS A 448 5.41 2.16 -0.76
N PHE A 449 4.97 1.78 0.44
CA PHE A 449 3.80 0.91 0.59
C PHE A 449 2.51 1.50 0.00
N THR A 450 2.39 2.84 -0.08
CA THR A 450 1.23 3.51 -0.73
C THR A 450 1.21 3.32 -2.25
N HIS A 451 2.36 3.07 -2.87
CA HIS A 451 2.49 2.76 -4.28
C HIS A 451 2.33 1.26 -4.57
N SER A 452 2.21 0.39 -3.56
CA SER A 452 2.18 -1.08 -3.75
C SER A 452 1.05 -1.57 -4.66
N ASN A 453 -0.06 -0.81 -4.74
CA ASN A 453 -1.21 -1.14 -5.58
C ASN A 453 -1.06 -0.74 -7.05
N LEU A 454 0.00 0.00 -7.42
CA LEU A 454 0.26 0.37 -8.81
C LEU A 454 0.70 -0.88 -9.60
N MET A 455 0.20 -1.00 -10.82
CA MET A 455 0.58 -2.09 -11.71
C MET A 455 1.79 -1.69 -12.53
N MET A 456 2.95 -2.25 -12.19
CA MET A 456 4.20 -1.93 -12.86
C MET A 456 4.54 -2.97 -13.91
N ARG A 457 4.98 -2.54 -15.10
CA ARG A 457 5.63 -3.41 -16.07
C ARG A 457 7.14 -3.21 -15.96
N LEU A 458 7.83 -4.23 -15.46
CA LEU A 458 9.27 -4.15 -15.17
C LEU A 458 10.10 -4.80 -16.28
N PRO A 459 11.33 -4.32 -16.54
CA PRO A 459 12.33 -5.07 -17.32
C PRO A 459 12.67 -6.43 -16.68
N ASP A 460 13.13 -7.40 -17.47
CA ASP A 460 13.43 -8.77 -16.99
C ASP A 460 14.53 -8.82 -15.91
N ASN A 461 15.44 -7.85 -15.90
CA ASN A 461 16.51 -7.74 -14.92
C ASN A 461 16.11 -7.00 -13.63
N PHE A 462 14.83 -6.63 -13.47
CA PHE A 462 14.32 -6.01 -12.24
C PHE A 462 13.75 -7.07 -11.30
N GLU A 463 13.99 -6.90 -10.01
CA GLU A 463 13.39 -7.70 -8.95
C GLU A 463 12.68 -6.79 -7.95
N GLU A 464 11.38 -7.00 -7.75
CA GLU A 464 10.61 -6.21 -6.81
C GLU A 464 10.78 -6.72 -5.37
N LEU A 465 11.14 -5.81 -4.46
CA LEU A 465 11.29 -6.08 -3.04
C LEU A 465 10.23 -5.33 -2.23
N SER A 466 9.59 -6.02 -1.28
CA SER A 466 8.64 -5.39 -0.37
C SER A 466 9.36 -4.53 0.68
N VAL A 467 8.81 -3.34 0.94
CA VAL A 467 9.24 -2.44 2.03
C VAL A 467 8.57 -2.77 3.38
N LEU A 468 7.65 -3.75 3.41
CA LEU A 468 6.85 -4.05 4.59
C LEU A 468 7.57 -4.97 5.57
N MET A 469 8.26 -4.38 6.55
CA MET A 469 9.00 -5.09 7.59
C MET A 469 9.22 -4.21 8.82
N SER A 470 9.53 -4.84 9.96
CA SER A 470 9.84 -4.16 11.22
C SER A 470 10.97 -4.82 12.02
N ALA A 471 11.06 -6.15 11.98
CA ALA A 471 12.01 -6.89 12.79
C ALA A 471 13.48 -6.62 12.36
N PRO A 472 14.44 -6.47 13.30
CA PRO A 472 15.84 -6.16 13.01
C PRO A 472 16.52 -7.14 12.06
N ASP A 473 16.27 -8.44 12.21
CA ASP A 473 16.79 -9.49 11.33
C ASP A 473 16.27 -9.34 9.90
N LYS A 474 14.99 -9.01 9.73
CA LYS A 474 14.39 -8.75 8.42
C LYS A 474 14.91 -7.47 7.77
N ILE A 475 15.19 -6.45 8.56
CA ILE A 475 15.87 -5.24 8.09
C ILE A 475 17.30 -5.58 7.62
N ALA A 476 18.05 -6.36 8.40
CA ALA A 476 19.40 -6.80 8.04
C ALA A 476 19.41 -7.67 6.77
N GLU A 477 18.48 -8.62 6.64
CA GLU A 477 18.29 -9.44 5.44
C GLU A 477 17.98 -8.58 4.21
N PHE A 478 17.09 -7.59 4.36
CA PHE A 478 16.73 -6.67 3.28
C PHE A 478 17.93 -5.83 2.81
N LEU A 479 18.70 -5.27 3.75
CA LEU A 479 19.93 -4.53 3.44
C LEU A 479 20.99 -5.43 2.79
N GLY A 480 21.15 -6.66 3.29
CA GLY A 480 22.02 -7.69 2.71
C GLY A 480 21.66 -8.03 1.27
N ARG A 481 20.38 -8.04 0.93
CA ARG A 481 19.93 -8.17 -0.46
C ARG A 481 20.27 -6.92 -1.27
N LEU A 482 19.92 -5.73 -0.77
CA LEU A 482 20.14 -4.47 -1.50
C LEU A 482 21.59 -4.27 -1.94
N ILE A 483 22.56 -4.55 -1.06
CA ILE A 483 23.98 -4.38 -1.40
C ILE A 483 24.45 -5.30 -2.54
N GLY A 484 23.71 -6.38 -2.84
CA GLY A 484 24.04 -7.31 -3.92
C GLY A 484 23.56 -6.86 -5.31
N TYR A 485 22.68 -5.87 -5.41
CA TYR A 485 22.16 -5.37 -6.69
C TYR A 485 23.08 -4.35 -7.35
N ASP A 486 23.04 -4.28 -8.68
CA ASP A 486 23.82 -3.31 -9.46
C ASP A 486 23.39 -1.88 -9.10
N ARG A 487 22.07 -1.67 -9.01
CA ARG A 487 21.43 -0.40 -8.65
C ARG A 487 20.09 -0.63 -7.94
N VAL A 488 19.54 0.42 -7.36
CA VAL A 488 18.20 0.45 -6.76
C VAL A 488 17.33 1.51 -7.43
N VAL A 489 16.09 1.18 -7.75
CA VAL A 489 15.07 2.15 -8.15
C VAL A 489 14.01 2.17 -7.06
N THR A 490 13.76 3.34 -6.46
CA THR A 490 12.89 3.41 -5.29
C THR A 490 12.00 4.64 -5.23
N SER A 491 10.79 4.45 -4.71
CA SER A 491 9.90 5.55 -4.28
C SER A 491 9.83 5.71 -2.76
N ALA A 492 10.58 4.90 -2.01
CA ALA A 492 10.66 4.97 -0.55
C ALA A 492 11.90 5.78 -0.12
N MET A 493 11.68 6.94 0.50
CA MET A 493 12.74 7.86 0.93
C MET A 493 13.84 7.17 1.76
N HIS A 494 13.48 6.40 2.79
CA HIS A 494 14.51 5.77 3.62
C HIS A 494 15.27 4.65 2.90
N VAL A 495 14.69 4.04 1.84
CA VAL A 495 15.45 3.12 0.98
C VAL A 495 16.51 3.91 0.20
N PHE A 496 16.16 5.09 -0.32
CA PHE A 496 17.11 5.98 -0.99
C PHE A 496 18.23 6.44 -0.03
N ILE A 497 17.87 6.85 1.19
CA ILE A 497 18.84 7.26 2.22
C ILE A 497 19.82 6.13 2.57
N VAL A 498 19.33 4.90 2.78
CA VAL A 498 20.25 3.79 3.07
C VAL A 498 21.12 3.44 1.87
N CYS A 499 20.62 3.57 0.63
CA CYS A 499 21.48 3.37 -0.54
C CYS A 499 22.70 4.31 -0.50
N GLN A 500 22.50 5.59 -0.16
CA GLN A 500 23.62 6.53 0.00
C GLN A 500 24.47 6.26 1.25
N SER A 501 23.90 5.63 2.29
CA SER A 501 24.68 5.16 3.44
C SER A 501 25.68 4.06 3.07
N TYR A 502 25.28 3.15 2.15
CA TYR A 502 26.06 2.00 1.70
C TYR A 502 26.81 2.21 0.37
N GLY A 503 26.64 3.36 -0.29
CA GLY A 503 27.21 3.64 -1.62
C GLY A 503 26.61 2.76 -2.74
N ILE A 504 25.30 2.54 -2.70
CA ILE A 504 24.56 1.79 -3.72
C ILE A 504 23.98 2.81 -4.73
N PRO A 505 24.26 2.68 -6.04
CA PRO A 505 23.64 3.53 -7.06
C PRO A 505 22.12 3.47 -6.97
N CYS A 506 21.47 4.63 -6.92
CA CYS A 506 20.03 4.72 -6.67
C CYS A 506 19.33 5.79 -7.51
N SER A 507 18.17 5.46 -8.06
CA SER A 507 17.23 6.41 -8.67
C SER A 507 16.02 6.62 -7.77
N LEU A 508 15.75 7.87 -7.40
CA LEU A 508 14.56 8.25 -6.64
C LEU A 508 13.42 8.61 -7.60
N VAL A 509 12.33 7.85 -7.53
CA VAL A 509 11.19 7.97 -8.45
C VAL A 509 9.87 8.17 -7.74
N THR A 510 8.93 8.76 -8.46
CA THR A 510 7.48 8.68 -8.21
C THR A 510 6.80 8.23 -9.50
N PHE A 511 5.50 7.97 -9.48
CA PHE A 511 4.79 7.41 -10.64
C PHE A 511 3.75 8.38 -11.18
N GLU A 512 3.67 8.47 -12.51
CA GLU A 512 2.70 9.30 -13.23
C GLU A 512 1.26 9.02 -12.74
N GLY A 513 0.54 10.07 -12.35
CA GLY A 513 -0.82 9.97 -11.82
C GLY A 513 -0.92 9.47 -10.38
N SER A 514 0.19 9.41 -9.66
CA SER A 514 0.27 9.02 -8.24
C SER A 514 1.32 9.82 -7.47
N GLU A 515 1.68 11.01 -7.95
CA GLU A 515 2.72 11.86 -7.37
C GLU A 515 2.43 12.23 -5.91
N ASP A 516 1.15 12.46 -5.58
CA ASP A 516 0.69 12.85 -4.24
C ASP A 516 0.48 11.66 -3.29
N ALA A 517 0.73 10.42 -3.73
CA ALA A 517 0.44 9.22 -2.93
C ALA A 517 1.43 9.02 -1.76
N VAL A 518 2.57 9.71 -1.76
CA VAL A 518 3.50 9.75 -0.63
C VAL A 518 3.33 11.06 0.13
N HIS A 519 3.05 11.00 1.43
CA HIS A 519 2.79 12.19 2.23
C HIS A 519 3.92 13.23 2.20
N GLY A 520 3.53 14.48 1.96
CA GLY A 520 4.36 15.69 2.07
C GLY A 520 4.38 16.55 0.80
N THR A 521 5.01 17.72 0.86
CA THR A 521 5.17 18.66 -0.27
C THR A 521 6.41 18.38 -1.14
N GLY A 522 7.11 17.25 -0.90
CA GLY A 522 8.41 16.94 -1.50
C GLY A 522 9.61 17.59 -0.79
N LEU A 523 9.37 18.58 0.09
CA LEU A 523 10.42 19.32 0.82
C LEU A 523 11.41 18.42 1.58
N LYS A 524 10.93 17.29 2.11
CA LYS A 524 11.74 16.32 2.86
C LYS A 524 12.97 15.80 2.12
N TYR A 525 12.92 15.67 0.79
CA TYR A 525 14.02 15.14 -0.01
C TYR A 525 15.17 16.15 -0.11
N GLY A 526 14.84 17.40 -0.43
CA GLY A 526 15.80 18.51 -0.45
C GLY A 526 16.37 18.79 0.95
N ASP A 527 15.53 18.76 1.99
CA ASP A 527 15.96 18.98 3.37
C ASP A 527 16.97 17.92 3.82
N TYR A 528 16.71 16.64 3.49
CA TYR A 528 17.66 15.56 3.73
C TYR A 528 18.98 15.78 2.99
N ALA A 529 18.93 16.00 1.66
CA ALA A 529 20.13 16.14 0.85
C ALA A 529 21.05 17.25 1.37
N LEU A 530 20.48 18.42 1.66
CA LEU A 530 21.21 19.54 2.25
C LEU A 530 21.78 19.21 3.64
N GLY A 531 21.01 18.50 4.47
CA GLY A 531 21.43 18.09 5.81
C GLY A 531 22.64 17.16 5.82
N VAL A 532 22.79 16.32 4.79
CA VAL A 532 23.95 15.44 4.62
C VAL A 532 25.03 15.98 3.68
N GLY A 533 24.88 17.20 3.18
CA GLY A 533 25.86 17.85 2.31
C GLY A 533 25.89 17.33 0.86
N LEU A 534 24.76 16.82 0.37
CA LEU A 534 24.57 16.35 -1.00
C LEU A 534 23.73 17.35 -1.81
N GLU A 535 23.79 17.21 -3.14
CA GLU A 535 22.97 18.01 -4.06
C GLU A 535 21.48 17.72 -3.85
N THR A 536 20.65 18.77 -3.92
CA THR A 536 19.20 18.64 -3.74
C THR A 536 18.59 17.75 -4.80
N ILE A 537 17.65 16.90 -4.37
CA ILE A 537 16.95 15.97 -5.24
C ILE A 537 15.45 16.02 -4.98
N SER A 538 14.68 15.77 -6.03
CA SER A 538 13.26 15.45 -5.95
C SER A 538 12.99 14.15 -6.71
N PRO A 539 11.98 13.35 -6.31
CA PRO A 539 11.59 12.17 -7.06
C PRO A 539 11.22 12.52 -8.49
N VAL A 540 11.74 11.76 -9.46
CA VAL A 540 11.39 11.93 -10.87
C VAL A 540 10.12 11.13 -11.14
N SER A 541 9.11 11.76 -11.76
CA SER A 541 7.90 11.05 -12.20
C SER A 541 8.24 10.14 -13.39
N VAL A 542 7.91 8.86 -13.27
CA VAL A 542 8.16 7.84 -14.30
C VAL A 542 6.87 7.12 -14.67
N PRO A 543 6.75 6.58 -15.89
CA PRO A 543 5.58 5.81 -16.29
C PRO A 543 5.48 4.50 -15.51
N VAL A 544 4.28 3.91 -15.47
CA VAL A 544 4.05 2.58 -14.89
C VAL A 544 4.68 1.44 -15.73
N ASP A 545 5.04 1.70 -16.98
CA ASP A 545 5.79 0.78 -17.84
C ASP A 545 7.27 1.19 -17.92
N LEU A 546 8.10 0.53 -17.12
CA LEU A 546 9.53 0.82 -17.01
C LEU A 546 10.37 0.11 -18.08
N ARG A 547 9.79 -0.75 -18.93
CA ARG A 547 10.53 -1.53 -19.94
C ARG A 547 11.21 -0.66 -20.99
N LYS A 548 10.70 0.55 -21.21
CA LYS A 548 11.22 1.53 -22.17
C LYS A 548 11.81 2.77 -21.50
N PHE A 549 11.74 2.86 -20.17
CA PHE A 549 12.24 4.03 -19.44
C PHE A 549 13.75 3.90 -19.19
N SER A 550 14.51 4.95 -19.48
CA SER A 550 15.94 4.99 -19.21
C SER A 550 16.23 5.69 -17.88
N PHE A 551 16.90 4.98 -16.99
CA PHE A 551 17.31 5.51 -15.68
C PHE A 551 18.65 6.27 -15.70
N ALA A 552 19.35 6.29 -16.84
CA ALA A 552 20.72 6.81 -16.93
C ALA A 552 20.86 8.28 -16.49
N ASN A 553 19.82 9.10 -16.68
CA ASN A 553 19.84 10.53 -16.35
C ASN A 553 19.36 10.84 -14.93
N ILE A 554 18.92 9.83 -14.16
CA ILE A 554 18.33 10.01 -12.83
C ILE A 554 18.97 9.08 -11.78
N GLU A 555 19.87 8.21 -12.21
CA GLU A 555 20.71 7.42 -11.33
C GLU A 555 21.74 8.32 -10.65
N ARG A 556 21.95 8.09 -9.36
CA ARG A 556 22.95 8.78 -8.57
C ARG A 556 23.78 7.77 -7.79
N ASP A 557 25.08 8.01 -7.72
CA ASP A 557 26.06 7.24 -6.96
C ASP A 557 26.52 7.99 -5.70
N ASP A 558 25.74 8.98 -5.25
CA ASP A 558 26.07 9.77 -4.06
C ASP A 558 26.30 8.86 -2.85
N THR A 559 27.29 9.22 -2.04
CA THR A 559 27.59 8.55 -0.79
C THR A 559 27.68 9.58 0.33
N VAL A 560 27.02 9.31 1.45
CA VAL A 560 27.15 10.16 2.64
C VAL A 560 28.58 10.03 3.18
N SER A 561 29.26 11.16 3.37
CA SER A 561 30.65 11.17 3.83
C SER A 561 30.79 10.56 5.23
N GLU A 562 31.96 9.98 5.48
CA GLU A 562 32.24 9.34 6.77
C GLU A 562 32.20 10.35 7.93
N ALA A 563 32.72 11.57 7.71
CA ALA A 563 32.64 12.66 8.67
C ALA A 563 31.18 13.06 8.98
N LYS A 564 30.31 13.13 7.96
CA LYS A 564 28.88 13.39 8.19
C LYS A 564 28.21 12.26 8.96
N LYS A 565 28.58 11.00 8.73
CA LYS A 565 28.09 9.88 9.54
C LYS A 565 28.52 10.03 11.00
N ASP A 566 29.74 10.46 11.26
CA ASP A 566 30.24 10.68 12.63
C ASP A 566 29.48 11.82 13.34
N GLU A 567 29.19 12.92 12.63
CA GLU A 567 28.35 14.02 13.16
C GLU A 567 26.92 13.55 13.52
N ILE A 568 26.31 12.71 12.69
CA ILE A 568 24.98 12.16 12.95
C ILE A 568 25.01 11.22 14.17
N ILE A 569 26.06 10.40 14.30
CA ILE A 569 26.25 9.51 15.46
C ILE A 569 26.45 10.33 16.74
N ASP A 570 27.23 11.40 16.69
CA ASP A 570 27.38 12.31 17.82
C ASP A 570 26.04 12.92 18.24
N ALA A 571 25.22 13.38 17.29
CA ALA A 571 23.89 13.90 17.57
C ALA A 571 22.96 12.86 18.22
N ILE A 572 23.03 11.60 17.78
CA ILE A 572 22.29 10.48 18.41
C ILE A 572 22.73 10.28 19.85
N LYS A 573 24.04 10.24 20.10
CA LYS A 573 24.61 10.08 21.46
C LYS A 573 24.26 11.25 22.37
N ARG A 574 24.33 12.49 21.88
CA ARG A 574 23.87 13.68 22.62
C ARG A 574 22.39 13.63 22.93
N GLY A 575 21.56 13.12 22.01
CA GLY A 575 20.13 12.92 22.26
C GLY A 575 19.86 11.91 23.36
N LEU A 576 20.54 10.77 23.34
CA LEU A 576 20.48 9.76 24.41
C LEU A 576 20.95 10.33 25.75
N ALA A 577 22.07 11.06 25.76
CA ALA A 577 22.57 11.72 26.97
C ALA A 577 21.60 12.79 27.49
N ALA A 578 20.96 13.54 26.60
CA ALA A 578 19.96 14.54 26.95
C ALA A 578 18.75 13.91 27.62
N GLU A 579 18.25 12.81 27.07
CA GLU A 579 17.10 12.07 27.59
C GLU A 579 17.40 11.42 28.95
N ALA A 580 18.61 10.90 29.13
CA ALA A 580 19.06 10.34 30.41
C ALA A 580 19.08 11.36 31.57
N ARG A 581 19.13 12.68 31.31
CA ARG A 581 19.09 13.72 32.37
C ARG A 581 17.71 13.86 33.03
N TYR A 582 16.67 13.31 32.42
CA TYR A 582 15.29 13.40 32.90
C TYR A 582 14.82 12.12 33.60
N ARG A 583 15.73 11.17 33.82
CA ARG A 583 15.52 9.94 34.58
C ARG A 583 16.29 10.01 35.89
#